data_AF-A0A7X2S4R2-F1
#
_entry.id   AF-A0A7X2S4R2-F1
#
_cell.length_a   1.000
_cell.length_b   1.000
_cell.length_c   1.000
_cell.angle_alpha   90.00
_cell.angle_beta   90.00
_cell.angle_gamma   90.00
#
_symmetry.space_group_name_H-M   'P 1'
#
loop_
_entity.id
_entity.type
_entity.pdbx_description
1 polymer ?
#
loop_
_entity_poly.entity_id
_entity_poly.type
_entity_poly.pdbx_seq_one_letter_code
_entity_poly.pdbx_strand_id
1 'polypeptide(L)'
;MLNNMIALAGLSGGLLIAGVCYLFARRNARKKRGLDERYRYMMSNSKALSWNVTFFAILLAWVLVIAVEGISLSFFVMSAIYVIHSVSLIVFTFYFSGQHS
;
A
#
# COMPACT_ATOMS: atom_id res chain seq x y z
N MET A 1 9.57 27.07 6.50
CA MET A 1 9.24 26.09 7.56
C MET A 1 7.91 25.39 7.34
N LEU A 2 6.82 26.09 6.97
CA LEU A 2 5.50 25.48 6.77
C LEU A 2 5.47 24.34 5.72
N ASN A 3 6.18 24.48 4.59
CA ASN A 3 6.27 23.44 3.56
C ASN A 3 6.86 22.11 4.08
N ASN A 4 7.90 22.18 4.92
CA ASN A 4 8.54 20.98 5.44
C ASN A 4 7.64 20.25 6.45
N MET A 5 6.83 21.01 7.22
CA MET A 5 5.87 20.43 8.16
C MET A 5 4.70 19.73 7.44
N ILE A 6 4.21 20.31 6.35
CA ILE A 6 3.15 19.70 5.53
C ILE A 6 3.68 18.42 4.85
N ALA A 7 4.92 18.43 4.36
CA ALA A 7 5.55 17.24 3.80
C ALA A 7 5.71 16.11 4.83
N LEU A 8 6.15 16.43 6.06
CA LEU A 8 6.25 15.48 7.18
C LEU A 8 4.87 14.93 7.61
N ALA A 9 3.83 15.77 7.59
CA ALA A 9 2.46 15.34 7.89
C ALA A 9 1.93 14.35 6.83
N GLY A 10 2.20 14.61 5.55
CA GLY A 10 1.87 13.67 4.46
C GLY A 10 2.58 12.32 4.62
N LEU A 11 3.87 12.34 4.96
CA LEU A 11 4.69 11.14 5.10
C LEU A 11 4.26 10.27 6.30
N SER A 12 3.98 10.91 7.45
CA SER A 12 3.48 10.23 8.65
C SER A 12 2.06 9.68 8.49
N GLY A 13 1.16 10.42 7.83
CA GLY A 13 -0.18 9.94 7.48
C GLY A 13 -0.13 8.73 6.55
N GLY A 14 0.78 8.75 5.56
CA GLY A 14 1.04 7.61 4.68
C GLY A 14 1.41 6.36 5.48
N LEU A 15 2.45 6.44 6.31
CA LEU A 15 2.93 5.30 7.11
C LEU A 15 1.85 4.67 7.99
N LEU A 16 0.97 5.48 8.58
CA LEU A 16 -0.15 4.98 9.39
C LEU A 16 -1.15 4.16 8.56
N ILE A 17 -1.54 4.65 7.38
CA ILE A 17 -2.47 3.96 6.48
C ILE A 17 -1.87 2.63 6.00
N ALA A 18 -0.58 2.61 5.69
CA ALA A 18 0.12 1.40 5.28
C ALA A 18 0.17 0.34 6.38
N GLY A 19 0.44 0.75 7.62
CA GLY A 19 0.43 -0.13 8.77
C GLY A 19 -0.93 -0.81 8.98
N VAL A 20 -2.02 -0.05 8.84
CA VAL A 20 -3.38 -0.58 8.92
C VAL A 20 -3.66 -1.59 7.79
N CYS A 21 -3.32 -1.25 6.55
CA CYS A 21 -3.50 -2.15 5.39
C CYS A 21 -2.74 -3.47 5.58
N TYR A 22 -1.48 -3.40 6.04
CA TYR A 22 -0.65 -4.57 6.31
C TYR A 22 -1.27 -5.50 7.37
N LEU A 23 -1.82 -4.93 8.45
CA LEU A 23 -2.45 -5.71 9.52
C LEU A 23 -3.71 -6.44 9.04
N PHE A 24 -4.54 -5.81 8.19
CA PHE A 24 -5.72 -6.45 7.60
C PHE A 24 -5.35 -7.57 6.64
N ALA A 25 -4.38 -7.33 5.75
CA ALA A 25 -3.86 -8.35 4.84
C ALA A 25 -3.32 -9.57 5.61
N ARG A 26 -2.53 -9.33 6.67
CA ARG A 26 -1.97 -10.39 7.52
C ARG A 26 -3.03 -11.18 8.28
N ARG A 27 -4.12 -10.55 8.70
CA ARG A 27 -5.24 -11.23 9.37
C ARG A 27 -6.00 -12.15 8.41
N ASN A 28 -6.22 -11.73 7.17
CA ASN A 28 -6.97 -12.50 6.19
C ASN A 28 -6.17 -13.73 5.67
N ALA A 29 -4.84 -13.59 5.57
CA ALA A 29 -3.96 -14.65 5.08
C ALA A 29 -3.90 -15.91 5.98
N ARG A 30 -4.26 -15.82 7.27
CA ARG A 30 -4.16 -16.98 8.19
C ARG A 30 -5.31 -17.99 8.09
N LYS A 31 -6.39 -17.68 7.35
CA LYS A 31 -7.65 -18.44 7.41
C LYS A 31 -7.83 -19.57 6.36
N LYS A 32 -6.94 -19.76 5.38
CA LYS A 32 -7.16 -20.68 4.22
C LYS A 32 -6.03 -21.74 4.08
N ARG A 33 -6.04 -22.88 4.83
CA ARG A 33 -4.85 -23.80 5.05
C ARG A 33 -4.85 -25.37 4.79
N GLY A 34 -5.73 -26.07 4.01
CA GLY A 34 -5.34 -27.29 3.24
C GLY A 34 -5.31 -27.28 1.65
N LEU A 35 -4.17 -27.64 1.04
CA LEU A 35 -3.96 -28.31 -0.29
C LEU A 35 -4.11 -27.56 -1.64
N ASP A 36 -5.27 -27.02 -2.02
CA ASP A 36 -5.41 -26.17 -3.25
C ASP A 36 -4.76 -24.77 -3.05
N GLU A 37 -4.38 -24.57 -1.81
CA GLU A 37 -3.76 -23.40 -1.30
C GLU A 37 -2.32 -23.32 -1.65
N ARG A 38 -1.55 -24.38 -1.90
CA ARG A 38 -0.10 -24.15 -2.04
C ARG A 38 0.19 -23.22 -3.22
N TYR A 39 -0.57 -23.38 -4.31
CA TYR A 39 -0.52 -22.48 -5.47
C TYR A 39 -1.20 -21.13 -5.20
N ARG A 40 -2.41 -21.10 -4.61
CA ARG A 40 -3.09 -19.83 -4.23
C ARG A 40 -2.34 -19.05 -3.14
N TYR A 41 -1.57 -19.74 -2.31
CA TYR A 41 -0.73 -19.26 -1.22
C TYR A 41 0.54 -18.70 -1.81
N MET A 42 1.26 -19.44 -2.66
CA MET A 42 2.39 -18.88 -3.41
C MET A 42 1.96 -17.65 -4.21
N MET A 43 0.87 -17.72 -4.96
CA MET A 43 0.35 -16.59 -5.73
C MET A 43 -0.09 -15.41 -4.84
N SER A 44 -0.78 -15.66 -3.73
CA SER A 44 -1.19 -14.58 -2.82
C SER A 44 0.01 -13.97 -2.10
N ASN A 45 0.99 -14.77 -1.73
CA ASN A 45 2.22 -14.32 -1.09
C ASN A 45 3.09 -13.55 -2.08
N SER A 46 3.19 -13.99 -3.35
CA SER A 46 3.85 -13.24 -4.42
C SER A 46 3.15 -11.92 -4.72
N LYS A 47 1.81 -11.87 -4.74
CA LYS A 47 1.03 -10.63 -4.86
C LYS A 47 1.25 -9.70 -3.67
N ALA A 48 1.27 -10.24 -2.45
CA ALA A 48 1.55 -9.47 -1.24
C ALA A 48 2.99 -8.91 -1.22
N LEU A 49 3.97 -9.73 -1.64
CA LEU A 49 5.36 -9.30 -1.74
C LEU A 49 5.53 -8.22 -2.82
N SER A 50 4.92 -8.42 -3.99
CA SER A 50 4.89 -7.43 -5.07
C SER A 50 4.23 -6.12 -4.63
N TRP A 51 3.11 -6.20 -3.89
CA TRP A 51 2.46 -5.03 -3.32
C TRP A 51 3.35 -4.30 -2.31
N ASN A 52 4.08 -5.03 -1.45
CA ASN A 52 5.04 -4.45 -0.52
C ASN A 52 6.21 -3.78 -1.26
N VAL A 53 6.79 -4.43 -2.28
CA VAL A 53 7.90 -3.89 -3.08
C VAL A 53 7.49 -2.60 -3.78
N THR A 54 6.33 -2.62 -4.46
CA THR A 54 5.79 -1.43 -5.14
C THR A 54 5.41 -0.33 -4.15
N PHE A 55 4.90 -0.68 -2.98
CA PHE A 55 4.65 0.27 -1.90
C PHE A 55 5.93 0.98 -1.44
N PHE A 56 7.00 0.24 -1.20
CA PHE A 56 8.32 0.81 -0.87
C PHE A 56 8.87 1.69 -2.01
N ALA A 57 8.72 1.26 -3.26
CA ALA A 57 9.15 2.05 -4.41
C ALA A 57 8.40 3.40 -4.51
N ILE A 58 7.08 3.40 -4.30
CA ILE A 58 6.26 4.62 -4.28
C ILE A 58 6.71 5.55 -3.15
N LEU A 59 6.96 5.02 -1.94
CA LEU A 59 7.46 5.84 -0.83
C LEU A 59 8.80 6.49 -1.14
N LEU A 60 9.74 5.74 -1.72
CA LEU A 60 11.06 6.25 -2.06
C LEU A 60 10.98 7.33 -3.14
N ALA A 61 10.17 7.10 -4.19
CA ALA A 61 9.88 8.09 -5.21
C ALA A 61 9.24 9.36 -4.61
N TRP A 62 8.34 9.20 -3.64
CA TRP A 62 7.67 10.34 -3.02
C TRP A 62 8.61 11.19 -2.16
N VAL A 63 9.53 10.54 -1.43
CA VAL A 63 10.61 11.23 -0.71
C VAL A 63 11.49 12.02 -1.67
N LEU A 64 11.85 11.45 -2.82
CA LEU A 64 12.65 12.13 -3.84
C LEU A 64 11.93 13.37 -4.39
N VAL A 65 10.62 13.26 -4.69
CA VAL A 65 9.81 14.40 -5.15
C VAL A 65 9.81 15.52 -4.10
N ILE A 66 9.64 15.19 -2.83
CA ILE A 66 9.68 16.18 -1.73
C ILE A 66 11.08 16.81 -1.63
N ALA A 67 12.15 16.03 -1.78
CA ALA A 67 13.51 16.52 -1.64
C ALA A 67 13.96 17.42 -2.80
N VAL A 68 13.52 17.13 -4.02
CA VAL A 68 13.94 17.85 -5.24
C VAL A 68 13.04 19.04 -5.54
N GLU A 69 11.71 18.85 -5.51
CA GLU A 69 10.73 19.85 -5.93
C GLU A 69 9.98 20.49 -4.76
N GLY A 70 10.03 19.88 -3.57
CA GLY A 70 9.21 20.31 -2.44
C GLY A 70 7.72 20.02 -2.67
N ILE A 71 6.85 20.88 -2.12
CA ILE A 71 5.41 20.79 -2.34
C ILE A 71 5.08 21.41 -3.69
N SER A 72 4.95 20.55 -4.70
CA SER A 72 4.59 20.87 -6.09
C SER A 72 3.41 20.00 -6.56
N LEU A 73 2.98 20.16 -7.82
CA LEU A 73 1.99 19.28 -8.43
C LEU A 73 2.39 17.79 -8.31
N SER A 74 3.68 17.49 -8.49
CA SER A 74 4.24 16.14 -8.40
C SER A 74 3.99 15.51 -7.03
N PHE A 75 4.03 16.29 -5.95
CA PHE A 75 3.71 15.81 -4.60
C PHE A 75 2.26 15.33 -4.50
N PHE A 76 1.31 16.09 -5.05
CA PHE A 76 -0.11 15.71 -5.03
C PHE A 76 -0.39 14.50 -5.93
N VAL A 77 0.26 14.42 -7.09
CA VAL A 77 0.17 13.25 -7.97
C VAL A 77 0.70 12.00 -7.26
N MET A 78 1.86 12.09 -6.62
CA MET A 78 2.41 10.98 -5.83
C MET A 78 1.51 10.60 -4.66
N SER A 79 0.89 11.57 -3.99
CA SER A 79 -0.09 11.33 -2.92
C SER A 79 -1.31 10.56 -3.44
N ALA A 80 -1.84 10.94 -4.61
CA ALA A 80 -2.97 10.24 -5.23
C ALA A 80 -2.59 8.80 -5.63
N ILE A 81 -1.42 8.61 -6.25
CA ILE A 81 -0.90 7.27 -6.61
C ILE A 81 -0.77 6.41 -5.36
N TYR A 82 -0.21 6.96 -4.28
CA TYR A 82 -0.06 6.27 -3.01
C TYR A 82 -1.39 5.80 -2.42
N VAL A 83 -2.39 6.69 -2.40
CA VAL A 83 -3.75 6.37 -1.91
C VAL A 83 -4.39 5.30 -2.79
N ILE A 84 -4.34 5.44 -4.11
CA ILE A 84 -4.88 4.46 -5.06
C ILE A 84 -4.22 3.09 -4.87
N HIS A 85 -2.89 3.04 -4.76
CA HIS A 85 -2.15 1.80 -4.50
C HIS A 85 -2.60 1.13 -3.21
N SER A 86 -2.83 1.91 -2.16
CA SER A 86 -3.29 1.42 -0.85
C SER A 86 -4.73 0.92 -0.89
N VAL A 87 -5.63 1.69 -1.50
CA VAL A 87 -7.05 1.34 -1.62
C VAL A 87 -7.24 0.14 -2.55
N SER A 88 -6.39 -0.03 -3.58
CA SER A 88 -6.49 -1.16 -4.51
C SER A 88 -6.44 -2.51 -3.78
N LEU A 89 -5.55 -2.67 -2.79
CA LEU A 89 -5.44 -3.89 -2.00
C LEU A 89 -6.74 -4.18 -1.25
N ILE A 90 -7.36 -3.16 -0.68
CA ILE A 90 -8.62 -3.25 0.06
C ILE A 90 -9.74 -3.67 -0.89
N VAL A 91 -9.94 -2.92 -1.98
CA VAL A 91 -11.01 -3.17 -2.96
C VAL A 91 -10.91 -4.57 -3.55
N PHE A 92 -9.73 -4.98 -4.01
CA PHE A 92 -9.55 -6.31 -4.57
C PHE A 92 -9.71 -7.41 -3.51
N THR A 93 -9.24 -7.18 -2.28
CA THR A 93 -9.46 -8.14 -1.18
C THR A 93 -10.95 -8.34 -0.92
N PHE A 94 -11.74 -7.26 -0.86
CA PHE A 94 -13.19 -7.35 -0.69
C PHE A 94 -13.87 -8.08 -1.85
N TYR A 95 -13.57 -7.67 -3.10
CA TYR A 95 -14.13 -8.27 -4.31
C TYR A 95 -13.91 -9.79 -4.38
N PHE A 96 -12.68 -10.25 -4.13
CA PHE A 96 -12.36 -11.68 -4.15
C PHE A 96 -12.79 -12.42 -2.88
N SER A 97 -13.06 -11.73 -1.77
CA SER A 97 -13.62 -12.35 -0.56
C SER A 97 -15.12 -12.60 -0.68
N GLY A 98 -15.86 -11.70 -1.33
CA GLY A 98 -17.31 -11.83 -1.53
C GLY A 98 -17.72 -12.89 -2.55
N GLN A 99 -16.83 -13.27 -3.48
CA GLN A 99 -17.10 -14.34 -4.45
C GLN A 99 -16.96 -15.76 -3.87
N HIS A 100 -16.50 -15.90 -2.63
CA HIS A 100 -16.25 -17.20 -1.98
C HIS A 100 -17.07 -17.42 -0.69
N SER A 101 -18.08 -16.58 -0.44
CA SER A 101 -19.11 -16.77 0.60
C SER A 101 -20.43 -17.18 -0.04
#